data_AF-A0A0K2AKM0-F1
#
_entry.id   AF-A0A0K2AKM0-F1
#
_cell.length_a   1.000
_cell.length_b   1.000
_cell.length_c   1.000
_cell.angle_alpha   90.00
_cell.angle_beta   90.00
_cell.angle_gamma   90.00
#
_symmetry.space_group_name_H-M   'P 1'
#
loop_
_entity.id
_entity.type
_entity.pdbx_description
1 polymer ?
#
loop_
_entity_poly.entity_id
_entity_poly.type
_entity_poly.pdbx_seq_one_letter_code
_entity_poly.pdbx_strand_id
1 'polypeptide(L)'
;MLRTGVTWADVPTETIGCSGVTCWRRLRDWTEAGVWPRLHEILLAELRKAGLLDMEDAAVDGSHVRALKGGLTPDLRRSTAAVSAASTM
;
A
#
# COMPACT_ATOMS: atom_id res chain seq x y z
N MET A 1 -13.92 3.19 -5.63
CA MET A 1 -13.52 3.04 -4.21
C MET A 1 -12.98 1.63 -3.99
N LEU A 2 -11.64 1.45 -3.99
CA LEU A 2 -11.01 0.17 -3.61
C LEU A 2 -11.16 0.02 -2.09
N ARG A 3 -12.12 -0.79 -1.65
CA ARG A 3 -12.62 -0.73 -0.27
C ARG A 3 -11.74 -1.43 0.77
N THR A 4 -10.71 -2.18 0.36
CA THR A 4 -9.77 -2.87 1.26
C THR A 4 -8.57 -3.38 0.47
N GLY A 5 -7.36 -3.27 1.02
CA GLY A 5 -6.24 -4.08 0.57
C GLY A 5 -6.58 -5.56 0.76
N VAL A 6 -6.50 -6.34 -0.31
CA VAL A 6 -6.67 -7.80 -0.27
C VAL A 6 -5.38 -8.40 0.28
N THR A 7 -5.45 -9.31 1.25
CA THR A 7 -4.23 -10.01 1.65
C THR A 7 -3.78 -10.92 0.51
N TRP A 8 -2.49 -11.23 0.41
CA TRP A 8 -2.01 -12.19 -0.59
C TRP A 8 -2.65 -13.57 -0.47
N ALA A 9 -3.23 -13.92 0.69
CA ALA A 9 -3.98 -15.17 0.86
C ALA A 9 -5.38 -15.10 0.23
N ASP A 10 -5.97 -13.91 0.14
CA ASP A 10 -7.34 -13.69 -0.36
C ASP A 10 -7.36 -13.37 -1.88
N VAL A 11 -6.21 -13.40 -2.55
CA VAL A 11 -6.12 -13.18 -4.00
C VAL A 11 -6.73 -14.38 -4.75
N PRO A 12 -7.74 -14.16 -5.63
CA PRO A 12 -8.42 -15.24 -6.34
C PRO A 12 -7.48 -15.93 -7.33
N THR A 13 -7.21 -17.21 -7.07
CA THR A 13 -6.24 -18.00 -7.86
C THR A 13 -6.76 -18.25 -9.27
N GLU A 14 -8.08 -18.39 -9.43
CA GLU A 14 -8.74 -18.60 -10.72
C GLU A 14 -8.57 -17.42 -11.69
N THR A 15 -8.43 -16.20 -11.17
CA THR A 15 -8.23 -15.00 -12.00
C THR A 15 -6.75 -14.74 -12.28
N ILE A 16 -5.89 -15.00 -11.30
CA ILE A 16 -4.45 -14.68 -11.40
C ILE A 16 -3.62 -15.83 -11.99
N GLY A 17 -4.13 -17.07 -11.93
CA GLY A 17 -3.42 -18.27 -12.36
C GLY A 17 -2.31 -18.74 -11.39
N CYS A 18 -2.06 -17.99 -10.31
CA CYS A 18 -1.22 -18.38 -9.17
C CYS A 18 -1.90 -18.03 -7.85
N SER A 19 -1.52 -18.74 -6.78
CA SER A 19 -1.87 -18.29 -5.43
C SER A 19 -1.20 -16.95 -5.15
N GLY A 20 -1.87 -16.03 -4.44
CA GLY A 20 -1.28 -14.72 -4.18
C GLY A 20 0.04 -14.78 -3.40
N VAL A 21 0.27 -15.81 -2.58
CA VAL A 21 1.58 -16.06 -1.94
C VAL A 21 2.69 -16.30 -2.98
N THR A 22 2.40 -17.05 -4.04
CA THR A 22 3.34 -17.28 -5.15
C THR A 22 3.62 -15.98 -5.89
N CYS A 23 2.56 -15.22 -6.17
CA CYS A 23 2.67 -13.96 -6.88
C CYS A 23 3.46 -12.91 -6.04
N TRP A 24 3.28 -12.88 -4.71
CA TRP A 24 4.07 -12.05 -3.79
C TRP A 24 5.56 -12.40 -3.79
N ARG A 25 5.90 -13.70 -3.70
CA ARG A 25 7.31 -14.14 -3.73
C ARG A 25 7.97 -13.67 -5.03
N ARG A 26 7.26 -13.82 -6.15
CA ARG A 26 7.76 -13.37 -7.45
C ARG A 26 7.97 -11.86 -7.51
N LEU A 27 7.02 -11.09 -6.99
CA LEU A 27 7.14 -9.63 -6.91
C LEU A 27 8.33 -9.21 -6.05
N ARG A 28 8.53 -9.85 -4.89
CA ARG A 28 9.69 -9.61 -4.02
C ARG A 28 10.99 -9.89 -4.77
N ASP A 29 11.13 -11.06 -5.39
CA ASP A 29 12.35 -11.46 -6.09
C ASP A 29 12.66 -10.51 -7.26
N TRP A 30 11.63 -10.03 -7.98
CA TRP A 30 11.78 -9.00 -9.02
C TRP A 30 12.16 -7.63 -8.48
N THR A 31 11.68 -7.29 -7.30
CA THR A 31 12.03 -6.03 -6.63
C THR A 31 13.50 -6.08 -6.20
N GLU A 32 13.93 -7.18 -5.60
CA GLU A 32 15.33 -7.41 -5.20
C GLU A 32 16.28 -7.41 -6.42
N ALA A 33 15.84 -7.97 -7.55
CA ALA A 33 16.58 -7.93 -8.81
C ALA A 33 16.52 -6.57 -9.54
N GLY A 34 15.79 -5.57 -9.02
CA GLY A 34 15.64 -4.25 -9.63
C GLY A 34 14.75 -4.20 -10.87
N VAL A 35 14.09 -5.30 -11.22
CA VAL A 35 13.18 -5.40 -12.38
C VAL A 35 11.97 -4.50 -12.19
N TRP A 36 11.34 -4.59 -11.01
CA TRP A 36 10.10 -3.85 -10.74
C TRP A 36 10.31 -2.33 -10.69
N PRO A 37 11.31 -1.77 -9.97
CA PRO A 37 11.59 -0.33 -10.01
C PRO A 37 11.85 0.20 -11.42
N ARG A 38 12.66 -0.51 -12.22
CA ARG A 38 12.98 -0.09 -13.59
C ARG A 38 11.75 -0.11 -14.49
N LEU A 39 10.93 -1.16 -14.40
CA LEU A 39 9.69 -1.25 -15.16
C LEU A 39 8.73 -0.10 -14.80
N HIS A 40 8.63 0.21 -13.51
CA HIS A 40 7.77 1.28 -13.02
C HIS A 40 8.18 2.65 -13.58
N GLU A 41 9.47 2.97 -13.58
CA GLU A 41 9.98 4.22 -14.16
C GLU A 41 9.67 4.34 -15.67
N ILE A 42 9.88 3.27 -16.43
CA ILE A 42 9.58 3.24 -17.88
C ILE A 42 8.09 3.46 -18.11
N LEU A 43 7.23 2.75 -17.36
CA LEU A 43 5.79 2.88 -17.49
C LEU A 43 5.32 4.32 -17.20
N LEU A 44 5.83 4.93 -16.12
CA LEU A 44 5.51 6.32 -15.79
C LEU A 44 5.97 7.30 -16.87
N ALA A 45 7.14 7.08 -17.47
CA ALA A 45 7.64 7.91 -18.55
C ALA A 45 6.73 7.83 -19.80
N GLU A 46 6.33 6.62 -20.19
CA GLU A 46 5.43 6.42 -21.33
C GLU A 46 4.03 7.00 -21.06
N LEU A 47 3.46 6.80 -19.87
CA LEU A 47 2.16 7.38 -19.50
C LEU A 47 2.20 8.91 -19.50
N ARG A 48 3.28 9.51 -18.99
CA ARG A 48 3.49 10.96 -19.02
C ARG A 48 3.59 11.47 -20.46
N LYS A 49 4.33 10.78 -21.31
CA LYS A 49 4.46 11.12 -22.74
C LYS A 49 3.13 11.02 -23.48
N ALA A 50 2.31 10.04 -23.13
CA ALA A 50 0.98 9.84 -23.71
C ALA A 50 -0.09 10.80 -23.14
N GLY A 51 0.23 11.59 -22.11
CA GLY A 51 -0.76 12.44 -21.43
C GLY A 51 -1.84 11.66 -20.67
N LEU A 52 -1.55 10.39 -20.32
CA LEU A 52 -2.49 9.48 -19.64
C LEU A 52 -2.25 9.40 -18.12
N LEU A 53 -1.30 10.19 -17.61
CA LEU A 53 -1.02 10.26 -16.19
C LEU A 53 -1.81 11.44 -15.60
N ASP A 54 -2.96 11.12 -15.00
CA ASP A 54 -3.70 12.07 -14.18
C ASP A 54 -2.92 12.33 -12.88
N MET A 55 -2.70 13.60 -12.57
CA MET A 55 -1.93 14.07 -11.41
C MET A 55 -2.79 14.93 -10.47
N GLU A 56 -4.09 15.08 -10.73
CA GLU A 56 -5.03 15.81 -9.87
C GLU A 56 -5.23 15.07 -8.53
N ASP A 57 -5.21 13.74 -8.58
CA ASP A 57 -5.41 12.87 -7.42
C ASP A 57 -4.12 12.12 -7.04
N ALA A 58 -3.82 12.08 -5.74
CA ALA A 58 -2.74 11.29 -5.18
C ALA A 58 -3.27 10.33 -4.11
N ALA A 59 -2.97 9.04 -4.26
CA ALA A 59 -3.25 8.03 -3.24
C ALA A 59 -2.03 7.86 -2.34
N VAL A 60 -2.20 8.10 -1.05
CA VAL A 60 -1.19 7.80 -0.02
C VAL A 60 -1.64 6.57 0.75
N ASP A 61 -0.85 5.51 0.73
CA ASP A 61 -1.05 4.32 1.54
C ASP A 61 -0.02 4.26 2.68
N GLY A 62 -0.42 3.66 3.80
CA GLY A 62 0.39 3.55 5.00
C GLY A 62 0.00 2.33 5.83
N SER A 63 1.00 1.62 6.32
CA SER A 63 0.80 0.49 7.23
C SER A 63 1.06 0.91 8.68
N HIS A 64 0.13 0.59 9.58
CA HIS A 64 0.36 0.71 11.02
C HIS A 64 0.96 -0.59 11.56
N VAL A 65 2.21 -0.54 12.01
CA VAL A 65 2.87 -1.67 12.69
C VAL A 65 2.95 -1.38 14.18
N ARG A 66 2.53 -2.32 15.02
CA ARG A 66 2.66 -2.16 16.47
C ARG A 66 4.12 -2.16 16.88
N ALA A 67 4.50 -1.21 17.74
CA ALA A 67 5.78 -1.28 18.45
C ALA A 67 5.76 -2.49 19.39
N LEU A 68 6.49 -3.55 19.03
CA LEU A 68 6.56 -4.79 19.82
C LEU A 68 7.54 -4.70 20.99
N LYS A 69 8.45 -3.71 20.98
CA LYS A 69 9.38 -3.42 22.07
C LYS A 69 9.07 -2.03 22.63
N GLY A 70 8.62 -1.97 23.88
CA GLY A 70 8.47 -0.72 24.63
C GLY A 70 9.75 -0.37 25.39
N GLY A 71 9.96 0.91 25.68
CA GLY A 71 10.91 1.32 26.71
C GLY A 71 10.42 0.92 28.10
N LEU A 72 11.33 0.81 29.08
CA LEU A 72 10.97 0.53 30.48
C LEU A 72 10.08 1.60 31.11
N THR A 73 10.04 2.78 30.49
CA THR A 73 9.25 3.93 30.91
C THR A 73 8.04 4.05 29.98
N PRO A 74 6.81 3.86 30.46
CA PRO A 74 5.63 4.21 29.69
C PRO A 74 5.57 5.72 29.51
N ASP A 75 5.50 6.18 28.26
CA ASP A 75 5.17 7.58 27.98
C ASP A 75 3.71 7.83 28.37
N LEU A 76 3.42 8.97 28.99
CA LEU A 76 2.06 9.35 29.33
C LEU A 76 1.31 9.58 28.02
N ARG A 77 0.31 8.74 27.73
CA ARG A 77 -0.59 8.98 26.60
C ARG A 77 -1.16 10.39 26.74
N ARG A 78 -0.79 11.28 25.82
CA ARG A 78 -1.47 12.56 25.66
C ARG A 78 -2.90 12.21 25.24
N SER A 79 -3.85 12.34 26.15
CA SER A 79 -5.27 12.10 25.89
C SER A 79 -5.70 13.12 24.83
N THR A 80 -5.91 12.66 23.60
CA THR A 80 -6.73 13.40 22.64
C THR A 80 -8.16 13.28 23.13
N ALA A 81 -8.72 14.38 23.65
CA ALA A 81 -10.11 14.44 24.04
C ALA A 81 -11.00 13.93 22.90
N ALA A 82 -12.08 13.21 23.24
CA ALA A 82 -13.05 12.76 22.26
C ALA A 82 -13.74 13.99 21.65
N VAL A 83 -13.32 14.37 20.43
CA VAL A 83 -14.03 15.38 19.64
C VAL A 83 -15.01 14.62 18.74
N SER A 84 -16.27 15.04 18.78
CA SER A 84 -17.30 14.54 17.87
C SER A 84 -16.92 14.88 16.42
N ALA A 85 -16.95 13.89 15.54
CA ALA A 85 -16.74 14.10 14.11
C ALA A 85 -17.88 14.96 13.54
N ALA A 86 -17.53 15.97 12.74
CA ALA A 86 -18.52 16.79 12.04
C ALA A 86 -19.39 15.90 11.13
N SER A 87 -20.71 15.94 11.32
CA SER A 87 -21.65 15.28 10.42
C SER A 87 -21.81 16.10 9.14
N THR A 88 -21.58 15.47 7.99
CA THR A 88 -21.91 16.03 6.68
C THR A 88 -23.40 15.80 6.38
N MET A 89 -24.13 16.86 6.00
CA MET A 89 -25.50 16.81 5.47
C MET A 89 -25.56 16.20 4.08
#